data_AF-A0A2D7CMF1-F1
#
_entry.id   AF-A0A2D7CMF1-F1
#
_cell.length_a   1.000
_cell.length_b   1.000
_cell.length_c   1.000
_cell.angle_alpha   90.00
_cell.angle_beta   90.00
_cell.angle_gamma   90.00
#
_symmetry.space_group_name_H-M   'P 1'
#
loop_
_entity.id
_entity.type
_entity.pdbx_description
1 polymer ?
#
loop_
_entity_poly.entity_id
_entity_poly.type
_entity_poly.pdbx_seq_one_letter_code
_entity_poly.pdbx_strand_id
1 'polypeptide(L)'
;MFNKISQRLRATPPTKIFKFILIFSVTGSSCLFISDKIASYLESFAGLEQHIVIDVILVTITYQILLLFFCFLFGEFKYVLGKYKRLKMLFSKDT
;
A
#
# COMPACT_ATOMS: atom_id res chain seq x y z
N MET A 1 27.78 -10.15 6.62
CA MET A 1 26.36 -9.91 6.24
C MET A 1 26.16 -8.73 5.29
N PHE A 2 26.87 -7.61 5.45
CA PHE A 2 26.76 -6.42 4.58
C PHE A 2 26.95 -6.70 3.08
N ASN A 3 27.92 -7.53 2.69
CA ASN A 3 28.15 -7.87 1.28
C ASN A 3 26.97 -8.56 0.58
N LYS A 4 26.14 -9.33 1.31
CA LYS A 4 24.95 -9.97 0.72
C LYS A 4 23.81 -8.97 0.45
N ILE A 5 23.68 -7.96 1.29
CA ILE A 5 22.65 -6.92 1.16
C ILE A 5 23.04 -5.97 0.03
N SER A 6 24.30 -5.52 -0.03
CA SER A 6 24.79 -4.64 -1.10
C SER A 6 24.71 -5.30 -2.49
N GLN A 7 25.03 -6.60 -2.60
CA GLN A 7 24.90 -7.32 -3.87
C GLN A 7 23.45 -7.46 -4.34
N ARG A 8 22.49 -7.67 -3.43
CA ARG A 8 21.06 -7.72 -3.78
C ARG A 8 20.52 -6.37 -4.22
N LEU A 9 20.93 -5.29 -3.56
CA LEU A 9 20.61 -3.92 -3.97
C LEU A 9 21.21 -3.58 -5.35
N ARG A 10 22.45 -4.00 -5.62
CA ARG A 10 23.11 -3.77 -6.92
C ARG A 10 22.51 -4.59 -8.07
N ALA A 11 21.93 -5.75 -7.77
CA ALA A 11 21.24 -6.60 -8.74
C ALA A 11 19.79 -6.14 -9.04
N THR A 12 19.28 -5.13 -8.32
CA THR A 12 17.92 -4.63 -8.59
C THR A 12 18.00 -3.56 -9.68
N PRO A 13 17.32 -3.74 -10.83
CA PRO A 13 17.38 -2.76 -11.90
C PRO A 13 16.79 -1.41 -11.42
N PRO A 14 17.45 -0.27 -11.68
CA PRO A 14 17.01 1.04 -11.20
C PRO A 14 15.61 1.41 -11.69
N THR A 15 15.19 0.86 -12.83
CA THR A 15 13.84 1.01 -13.40
C THR A 15 12.74 0.46 -12.50
N LYS A 16 12.99 -0.61 -11.74
CA LYS A 16 12.01 -1.14 -10.77
C LYS A 16 11.87 -0.25 -9.55
N ILE A 17 12.98 0.30 -9.05
CA ILE A 17 12.98 1.22 -7.92
C ILE A 17 12.19 2.47 -8.28
N PHE A 18 12.41 3.03 -9.46
CA PHE A 18 11.67 4.19 -9.96
C PHE A 18 10.15 3.92 -10.05
N LYS A 19 9.75 2.75 -10.57
CA LYS A 19 8.32 2.37 -10.61
C LYS A 19 7.69 2.32 -9.23
N PHE A 20 8.38 1.76 -8.23
CA PHE A 20 7.84 1.74 -6.87
C PHE A 20 7.70 3.13 -6.27
N ILE A 21 8.67 4.02 -6.49
CA ILE A 21 8.58 5.41 -6.03
C ILE A 21 7.38 6.13 -6.68
N LEU A 22 7.14 5.88 -7.97
CA LEU A 22 6.01 6.42 -8.70
C LEU A 22 4.69 5.89 -8.14
N ILE A 23 4.56 4.57 -7.97
CA ILE A 23 3.37 3.94 -7.37
C ILE A 23 3.11 4.51 -5.97
N PHE A 24 4.13 4.62 -5.13
CA PHE A 24 3.99 5.19 -3.78
C PHE A 24 3.57 6.66 -3.80
N SER A 25 4.16 7.48 -4.67
CA SER A 25 3.79 8.91 -4.78
C SER A 25 2.35 9.10 -5.23
N VAL A 26 1.92 8.37 -6.26
CA VAL A 26 0.55 8.47 -6.78
C VAL A 26 -0.44 7.94 -5.74
N THR A 27 -0.14 6.79 -5.12
CA THR A 27 -0.98 6.20 -4.06
C THR A 27 -1.15 7.16 -2.88
N GLY A 28 -0.05 7.74 -2.37
CA GLY A 28 -0.08 8.67 -1.24
C GLY A 28 -0.89 9.93 -1.54
N SER A 29 -0.70 10.50 -2.72
CA SER A 29 -1.44 11.68 -3.16
C SER A 29 -2.93 11.37 -3.29
N SER A 30 -3.28 10.29 -4.00
CA SER A 30 -4.68 9.90 -4.21
C SER A 30 -5.39 9.47 -2.92
N CYS A 31 -4.67 8.88 -1.96
CA CYS A 31 -5.25 8.45 -0.70
C CYS A 31 -5.81 9.61 0.12
N LEU A 32 -5.10 10.75 0.18
CA LEU A 32 -5.58 11.93 0.89
C LEU A 32 -6.88 12.45 0.26
N PHE A 33 -6.93 12.60 -1.07
CA PHE A 33 -8.14 13.07 -1.75
C PHE A 33 -9.35 12.16 -1.58
N ILE A 34 -9.13 10.84 -1.61
CA ILE A 34 -10.22 9.86 -1.50
C ILE A 34 -10.68 9.75 -0.05
N SER A 35 -9.76 9.70 0.91
CA SER A 35 -10.11 9.59 2.32
C SER A 35 -10.88 10.80 2.81
N ASP A 36 -10.51 12.01 2.38
CA ASP A 36 -11.18 13.24 2.77
C ASP A 36 -12.63 13.30 2.25
N LYS A 37 -12.83 12.86 1.00
CA LYS A 37 -14.18 12.67 0.44
C LYS A 37 -14.98 11.65 1.23
N ILE A 38 -14.41 10.48 1.53
CA ILE A 38 -15.11 9.43 2.27
C ILE A 38 -15.45 9.90 3.69
N ALA A 39 -14.55 10.61 4.36
CA ALA A 39 -14.78 11.18 5.68
C ALA A 39 -15.97 12.15 5.67
N SER A 40 -15.99 13.10 4.72
CA SER A 40 -17.12 14.04 4.56
C SER A 40 -18.45 13.33 4.27
N TYR A 41 -18.45 12.27 3.45
CA TYR A 41 -19.65 11.44 3.26
C TYR A 41 -20.08 10.74 4.55
N LEU A 42 -19.14 10.25 5.35
CA LEU A 42 -19.42 9.57 6.62
C LEU A 42 -20.03 10.51 7.66
N GLU A 43 -19.50 11.73 7.79
CA GLU A 43 -20.08 12.75 8.66
C GLU A 43 -21.52 13.08 8.26
N SER A 44 -21.77 13.30 6.97
CA SER A 44 -23.10 13.65 6.47
C SER A 44 -24.13 12.53 6.60
N PHE A 45 -23.71 11.26 6.55
CA PHE A 45 -24.63 10.11 6.51
C PHE A 45 -24.81 9.44 7.87
N ALA A 46 -23.74 9.37 8.67
CA ALA A 46 -23.73 8.67 9.94
C ALA A 46 -23.75 9.61 11.16
N GLY A 47 -23.60 10.93 10.96
CA GLY A 47 -23.52 11.90 12.06
C GLY A 47 -22.32 11.64 12.99
N LEU A 48 -21.32 10.91 12.52
CA LEU A 48 -20.09 10.65 13.25
C LEU A 48 -19.28 11.94 13.27
N GLU A 49 -19.05 12.51 14.44
CA GLU A 49 -18.13 13.64 14.56
C GLU A 49 -16.72 13.22 14.12
N GLN A 50 -16.03 14.12 13.41
CA GLN A 50 -14.65 13.91 12.98
C GLN A 50 -13.76 13.55 14.17
N HIS A 51 -13.39 12.27 14.24
CA HIS A 51 -12.41 11.77 15.18
C HIS A 51 -11.16 11.39 14.41
N ILE A 52 -10.03 11.98 14.81
CA ILE A 52 -8.74 11.76 14.17
C ILE A 52 -8.36 10.26 14.08
N VAL A 53 -8.86 9.45 15.02
CA VAL A 53 -8.67 7.99 15.04
C VAL A 53 -9.41 7.31 13.88
N ILE A 54 -10.64 7.74 13.58
CA ILE A 54 -11.44 7.21 12.48
C ILE A 54 -10.78 7.57 11.15
N ASP A 55 -10.32 8.81 11.00
CA ASP A 55 -9.60 9.26 9.80
C ASP A 55 -8.32 8.47 9.57
N VAL A 56 -7.51 8.23 10.61
CA VAL A 56 -6.28 7.42 10.48
C VAL A 56 -6.61 5.99 10.04
N ILE A 57 -7.66 5.38 10.59
CA ILE A 57 -8.11 4.04 10.19
C ILE A 57 -8.58 4.06 8.73
N LEU A 58 -9.39 5.06 8.35
CA LEU A 58 -9.95 5.19 7.02
C LEU A 58 -8.87 5.42 5.96
N VAL A 59 -7.93 6.33 6.23
CA VAL A 59 -6.72 6.57 5.41
C VAL A 59 -5.95 5.28 5.27
N THR A 60 -5.73 4.54 6.36
CA THR A 60 -4.96 3.29 6.32
C THR A 60 -5.62 2.25 5.42
N ILE A 61 -6.94 2.03 5.55
CA ILE A 61 -7.69 1.08 4.73
C ILE A 61 -7.68 1.52 3.25
N THR A 62 -7.99 2.79 3.00
CA THR A 62 -8.00 3.39 1.66
C THR A 62 -6.65 3.24 0.99
N TYR A 63 -5.56 3.54 1.72
CA TYR A 63 -4.19 3.41 1.24
C TYR A 63 -3.86 1.98 0.80
N GLN A 64 -4.25 0.96 1.57
CA GLN A 64 -4.00 -0.44 1.18
C GLN A 64 -4.73 -0.82 -0.12
N ILE A 65 -5.98 -0.38 -0.27
CA ILE A 65 -6.78 -0.64 -1.48
C ILE A 65 -6.17 0.06 -2.68
N LEU A 66 -5.79 1.34 -2.55
CA LEU A 66 -5.15 2.08 -3.64
C LEU A 66 -3.80 1.48 -4.01
N LEU A 67 -2.99 1.09 -3.03
CA LEU A 67 -1.67 0.52 -3.29
C LEU A 67 -1.79 -0.79 -4.09
N LEU A 68 -2.79 -1.62 -3.76
CA LEU A 68 -3.16 -2.81 -4.54
C LEU A 68 -3.58 -2.44 -5.97
N PHE A 69 -4.46 -1.44 -6.12
CA PHE A 69 -4.95 -0.97 -7.41
C PHE A 69 -3.83 -0.42 -8.30
N PHE A 70 -2.95 0.44 -7.78
CA PHE A 70 -1.83 0.98 -8.56
C PHE A 70 -0.76 -0.08 -8.84
N CYS A 71 -0.47 -0.99 -7.91
CA CYS A 71 0.41 -2.13 -8.21
C CYS A 71 -0.14 -3.00 -9.35
N PHE A 72 -1.47 -3.15 -9.44
CA PHE A 72 -2.13 -3.82 -10.56
C PHE A 72 -1.98 -3.00 -11.86
N LEU A 73 -2.28 -1.70 -11.84
CA LEU A 73 -2.21 -0.80 -12.99
C LEU A 73 -0.79 -0.75 -13.62
N PHE A 74 0.25 -0.70 -12.78
CA PHE A 74 1.64 -0.60 -13.22
C PHE A 74 2.31 -1.97 -13.50
N GLY A 75 1.54 -3.07 -13.40
CA GLY A 75 2.02 -4.42 -13.73
C GLY A 75 2.95 -5.07 -12.68
N GLU A 76 3.08 -4.46 -11.50
CA GLU A 76 3.87 -4.98 -10.36
C GLU A 76 3.04 -5.93 -9.47
N PHE A 77 1.87 -6.39 -9.94
CA PHE A 77 1.00 -7.34 -9.24
C PHE A 77 1.73 -8.63 -8.82
N LYS A 78 2.75 -9.06 -9.59
CA LYS A 78 3.63 -10.20 -9.22
C LYS A 78 4.35 -9.99 -7.89
N TYR A 79 4.70 -8.75 -7.54
CA TYR A 79 5.33 -8.41 -6.27
C TYR A 79 4.35 -8.60 -5.10
N VAL A 80 3.12 -8.12 -5.28
CA VAL A 80 2.03 -8.26 -4.31
C VAL A 80 1.68 -9.73 -4.10
N LEU A 81 1.49 -10.51 -5.18
CA LEU A 81 1.27 -11.95 -5.10
C LEU A 81 2.41 -12.70 -4.40
N GLY A 82 3.66 -12.29 -4.64
CA GLY A 82 4.83 -12.81 -3.93
C GLY A 82 4.76 -12.55 -2.42
N LYS A 83 4.31 -11.36 -2.00
CA LYS A 83 4.06 -11.03 -0.60
C LYS A 83 2.93 -11.86 0.01
N TYR A 84 1.80 -12.03 -0.69
CA TYR A 84 0.69 -12.88 -0.23
C TYR A 84 1.10 -14.35 -0.12
N LYS A 85 1.84 -14.90 -1.08
CA LYS A 85 2.37 -16.28 -0.99
C LYS A 85 3.28 -16.44 0.21
N ARG A 86 4.13 -15.44 0.49
CA ARG A 86 5.02 -15.45 1.63
C ARG A 86 4.28 -15.34 2.97
N LEU A 87 3.22 -14.54 3.02
CA LEU A 87 2.34 -14.44 4.18
C LEU A 87 1.61 -15.76 4.41
N LYS A 88 1.04 -16.37 3.36
CA LYS A 88 0.40 -17.69 3.43
C LYS A 88 1.36 -18.77 3.93
N MET A 89 2.62 -18.76 3.49
CA MET A 89 3.62 -19.71 3.97
C MET A 89 3.98 -19.53 5.45
N LEU A 90 3.87 -18.32 6.01
CA LEU A 90 4.08 -18.10 7.44
C LEU A 90 2.90 -18.63 8.25
N PHE A 91 1.68 -18.27 7.87
CA PHE A 91 0.47 -18.75 8.54
C PHE A 91 0.25 -20.27 8.40
N SER A 92 0.68 -20.87 7.30
CA SER A 92 0.57 -22.31 7.06
C SER A 92 1.68 -23.13 7.71
N LYS A 93 2.66 -22.48 8.36
CA LYS A 93 3.75 -23.15 9.09
C LYS A 93 3.44 -23.31 10.59
N ASP A 94 2.40 -22.63 11.05
CA ASP A 94 1.91 -22.66 12.43
C ASP A 94 0.66 -23.57 12.59
N THR A 95 0.36 -24.42 11.60
CA THR A 95 -0.67 -25.49 11.66
C THR A 95 -0.03 -26.82 11.34
#